data_AF-A0A1X7KAH2-F1
#
_entry.id   AF-A0A1X7KAH2-F1
#
_cell.length_a   1.000
_cell.length_b   1.000
_cell.length_c   1.000
_cell.angle_alpha   90.00
_cell.angle_beta   90.00
_cell.angle_gamma   90.00
#
_symmetry.space_group_name_H-M   'P 1'
#
loop_
_entity.id
_entity.type
_entity.pdbx_description
1 polymer ?
#
loop_
_entity_poly.entity_id
_entity_poly.type
_entity_poly.pdbx_seq_one_letter_code
_entity_poly.pdbx_strand_id
1 'polypeptide(L)'
;MAKDTSSRVQMKGKQKGAILMVTLGNEVASQSYKHLDETSIEILTLEIANLRKVSSDQRMAVLKEAQELILAREYMAQGGVDYAREVLEKALGPERAQSLLSRITASLQVRPFDFMKHSDPQQLISFIQGEHPQTIALILSYLTPEQASAVIGRLSATMQAEVTKRIAKMDRITPEVLREVERVLERKFSTVIGQDFTMAGGIDSVVEIINRVDRGTERNIMENLEENDPELAEEIKRRLFVFEDISGLDDRSIQRVLREVEMKDLGLALKGATEDLKTKFTKNMSQRAADMLTEDMQYMGPVRVRDVEEAQQKIVNVVRALEDAGEIVIARGGEEELIV
;
A
#
# COMPACT_ATOMS: atom_id res chain seq x y z
N MET A 1 -59.21 -26.98 -8.13
CA MET A 1 -59.46 -25.56 -8.49
C MET A 1 -58.11 -24.86 -8.59
N ALA A 2 -57.88 -24.19 -9.71
CA ALA A 2 -56.83 -23.23 -10.08
C ALA A 2 -55.36 -23.52 -9.70
N LYS A 3 -54.57 -23.90 -10.72
CA LYS A 3 -53.10 -23.80 -10.75
C LYS A 3 -52.70 -22.33 -10.67
N ASP A 4 -51.87 -21.98 -9.69
CA ASP A 4 -51.26 -20.66 -9.57
C ASP A 4 -50.09 -20.54 -10.56
N THR A 5 -50.42 -20.17 -11.80
CA THR A 5 -49.48 -19.81 -12.85
C THR A 5 -48.92 -18.41 -12.58
N SER A 6 -47.86 -18.31 -11.77
CA SER A 6 -47.00 -17.12 -11.76
C SER A 6 -45.64 -17.50 -12.34
N SER A 7 -45.57 -17.51 -13.67
CA SER A 7 -44.33 -17.59 -14.43
C SER A 7 -43.47 -16.37 -14.09
N ARG A 8 -42.47 -16.53 -13.22
CA ARG A 8 -41.35 -15.57 -13.11
C ARG A 8 -40.63 -15.55 -14.46
N VAL A 9 -41.05 -14.64 -15.35
CA VAL A 9 -40.28 -14.30 -16.54
C VAL A 9 -38.93 -13.80 -16.04
N GLN A 10 -37.87 -14.55 -16.30
CA GLN A 10 -36.51 -14.22 -15.89
C GLN A 10 -36.03 -13.03 -16.73
N MET A 11 -36.41 -11.81 -16.33
CA MET A 11 -36.07 -10.58 -17.02
C MET A 11 -34.58 -10.27 -16.83
N LYS A 12 -33.88 -9.92 -17.92
CA LYS A 12 -32.46 -9.53 -17.86
C LYS A 12 -32.32 -8.12 -17.26
N GLY A 13 -31.22 -7.83 -16.57
CA GLY A 13 -31.02 -6.56 -15.86
C GLY A 13 -31.20 -5.31 -16.73
N LYS A 14 -30.75 -5.36 -18.00
CA LYS A 14 -30.93 -4.27 -18.98
C LYS A 14 -32.41 -3.97 -19.28
N GLN A 15 -33.22 -5.02 -19.43
CA GLN A 15 -34.67 -4.91 -19.65
C GLN A 15 -35.38 -4.37 -18.40
N LYS A 16 -34.97 -4.79 -17.20
CA LYS A 16 -35.50 -4.23 -15.95
C LYS A 16 -35.19 -2.74 -15.80
N GLY A 17 -33.97 -2.33 -16.15
CA GLY A 17 -33.57 -0.92 -16.16
C GLY A 17 -34.44 -0.08 -17.11
N ALA A 18 -34.68 -0.58 -18.33
CA ALA A 18 -35.56 0.08 -19.28
C ALA A 18 -37.02 0.20 -18.76
N ILE A 19 -37.56 -0.89 -18.20
CA ILE A 19 -38.90 -0.88 -17.59
C ILE A 19 -38.98 0.10 -16.43
N LEU A 20 -37.93 0.18 -15.58
CA LEU A 20 -37.88 1.11 -14.47
C LEU A 20 -37.88 2.57 -14.96
N MET A 21 -37.06 2.91 -15.96
CA MET A 21 -37.02 4.26 -16.53
C MET A 21 -38.38 4.68 -17.11
N VAL A 22 -39.06 3.78 -17.83
CA VAL A 22 -40.41 4.04 -18.34
C VAL A 22 -41.43 4.18 -17.20
N THR A 23 -41.28 3.41 -16.12
CA THR A 23 -42.18 3.44 -14.96
C THR A 23 -42.04 4.72 -14.14
N LEU A 24 -40.82 5.26 -14.02
CA LEU A 24 -40.53 6.51 -13.31
C LEU A 24 -41.00 7.75 -14.08
N GLY A 25 -41.26 7.62 -15.38
CA GLY A 25 -41.71 8.71 -16.23
C GLY A 25 -40.58 9.65 -16.67
N ASN A 26 -40.88 10.47 -17.67
CA ASN A 26 -39.86 11.22 -18.43
C ASN A 26 -39.03 12.18 -17.56
N GLU A 27 -39.66 12.86 -16.61
CA GLU A 27 -38.96 13.85 -15.78
C GLU A 27 -37.91 13.20 -14.87
N VAL A 28 -38.31 12.16 -14.13
CA VAL A 28 -37.42 11.46 -13.19
C VAL A 28 -36.36 10.67 -13.94
N ALA A 29 -36.75 9.97 -15.01
CA ALA A 29 -35.80 9.24 -15.86
C ALA A 29 -34.74 10.18 -16.44
N SER A 30 -35.11 11.39 -16.88
CA SER A 30 -34.13 12.35 -17.42
C SER A 30 -33.05 12.75 -16.41
N GLN A 31 -33.41 12.85 -15.12
CA GLN A 31 -32.42 13.13 -14.06
C GLN A 31 -31.51 11.92 -13.83
N SER A 32 -32.06 10.71 -13.88
CA SER A 32 -31.25 9.49 -13.78
C SER A 32 -30.24 9.37 -14.92
N TYR A 33 -30.63 9.72 -16.16
CA TYR A 33 -29.75 9.68 -17.33
C TYR A 33 -28.52 10.60 -17.21
N LYS A 34 -28.61 11.71 -16.49
CA LYS A 34 -27.47 12.63 -16.27
C LYS A 34 -26.32 12.00 -15.48
N HIS A 35 -26.59 10.90 -14.77
CA HIS A 35 -25.63 10.21 -13.92
C HIS A 35 -25.16 8.87 -14.51
N LEU A 36 -25.51 8.58 -15.77
CA LEU A 36 -25.10 7.36 -16.47
C LEU A 36 -23.99 7.67 -17.48
N ASP A 37 -23.11 6.69 -17.70
CA ASP A 37 -22.11 6.74 -18.78
C ASP A 37 -22.76 6.52 -20.16
N GLU A 38 -22.06 6.93 -21.22
CA GLU A 38 -22.56 6.86 -22.61
C GLU A 38 -22.97 5.44 -23.04
N THR A 39 -22.22 4.43 -22.61
CA THR A 39 -22.51 3.02 -22.95
C THR A 39 -23.81 2.56 -22.30
N SER A 40 -24.02 2.91 -21.03
CA SER A 40 -25.25 2.62 -20.30
C SER A 40 -26.47 3.33 -20.88
N ILE A 41 -26.29 4.60 -21.31
CA ILE A 41 -27.35 5.39 -21.97
C ILE A 41 -27.77 4.70 -23.28
N GLU A 42 -26.82 4.30 -24.12
CA GLU A 42 -27.10 3.63 -25.39
C GLU A 42 -27.87 2.33 -25.19
N ILE A 43 -27.40 1.47 -24.27
CA ILE A 43 -28.04 0.20 -23.96
C ILE A 43 -29.46 0.40 -23.44
N LEU A 44 -29.69 1.33 -22.50
CA LEU A 44 -31.01 1.58 -21.95
C LEU A 44 -31.96 2.19 -22.98
N THR A 45 -31.48 3.09 -23.81
CA THR A 45 -32.27 3.72 -24.87
C THR A 45 -32.73 2.69 -25.90
N LEU A 46 -31.83 1.79 -26.31
CA LEU A 46 -32.16 0.68 -27.22
C LEU A 46 -33.19 -0.28 -26.60
N GLU A 47 -33.05 -0.62 -25.33
CA GLU A 47 -34.01 -1.49 -24.65
C GLU A 47 -35.37 -0.81 -24.50
N ILE A 48 -35.42 0.48 -24.16
CA ILE A 48 -36.67 1.27 -24.08
C ILE A 48 -37.36 1.34 -25.44
N ALA A 49 -36.62 1.58 -26.53
CA ALA A 49 -37.17 1.60 -27.88
C ALA A 49 -37.78 0.23 -28.29
N ASN A 50 -37.21 -0.86 -27.78
CA ASN A 50 -37.70 -2.22 -28.02
C ASN A 50 -38.83 -2.66 -27.07
N LEU A 51 -39.15 -1.87 -26.03
CA LEU A 51 -40.27 -2.16 -25.12
C LEU A 51 -41.61 -1.84 -25.79
N ARG A 52 -42.31 -2.88 -26.24
CA ARG A 52 -43.63 -2.72 -26.88
C ARG A 52 -44.77 -2.44 -25.89
N LYS A 53 -44.95 -3.31 -24.89
CA LYS A 53 -46.00 -3.18 -23.88
C LYS A 53 -45.55 -3.80 -22.57
N VAL A 54 -45.54 -3.00 -21.51
CA VAL A 54 -45.20 -3.44 -20.16
C VAL A 54 -46.49 -3.66 -19.37
N SER A 55 -46.68 -4.85 -18.81
CA SER A 55 -47.86 -5.14 -17.97
C SER A 55 -47.76 -4.41 -16.62
N SER A 56 -48.91 -4.21 -15.95
CA SER A 56 -48.92 -3.61 -14.61
C SER A 56 -48.14 -4.46 -13.60
N ASP A 57 -48.20 -5.78 -13.73
CA ASP A 57 -47.48 -6.72 -12.86
C ASP A 57 -45.96 -6.62 -13.06
N GLN A 58 -45.50 -6.44 -14.31
CA GLN A 58 -44.08 -6.24 -14.62
C GLN A 58 -43.57 -4.92 -14.05
N ARG A 59 -44.32 -3.82 -14.20
CA ARG A 59 -43.95 -2.53 -13.59
C ARG A 59 -43.85 -2.64 -12.08
N MET A 60 -44.85 -3.24 -11.44
CA MET A 60 -44.89 -3.40 -9.98
C MET A 60 -43.74 -4.28 -9.48
N ALA A 61 -43.45 -5.38 -10.17
CA ALA A 61 -42.34 -6.27 -9.81
C ALA A 61 -40.97 -5.57 -9.92
N VAL A 62 -40.73 -4.83 -11.00
CA VAL A 62 -39.47 -4.09 -11.21
C VAL A 62 -39.33 -2.94 -10.20
N LEU A 63 -40.43 -2.22 -9.91
CA LEU A 63 -40.42 -1.15 -8.92
C LEU A 63 -40.11 -1.67 -7.50
N LYS A 64 -40.73 -2.79 -7.13
CA LYS A 64 -40.48 -3.45 -5.84
C LYS A 64 -39.04 -3.92 -5.71
N GLU A 65 -38.50 -4.57 -6.73
CA GLU A 65 -37.09 -5.01 -6.75
C GLU A 65 -36.13 -3.82 -6.68
N ALA A 66 -36.40 -2.73 -7.41
CA ALA A 66 -35.61 -1.51 -7.34
C ALA A 66 -35.65 -0.88 -5.94
N GLN A 67 -36.82 -0.83 -5.31
CA GLN A 67 -36.98 -0.34 -3.94
C GLN A 67 -36.19 -1.20 -2.94
N GLU A 68 -36.26 -2.53 -3.05
CA GLU A 68 -35.50 -3.45 -2.21
C GLU A 68 -33.98 -3.25 -2.37
N LEU A 69 -33.50 -3.02 -3.59
CA LEU A 69 -32.08 -2.73 -3.87
C LEU A 69 -31.64 -1.36 -3.35
N ILE A 70 -32.49 -0.33 -3.47
CA ILE A 70 -32.22 1.01 -2.93
C ILE A 70 -32.16 0.95 -1.41
N LEU A 71 -33.14 0.31 -0.77
CA LEU A 71 -33.15 0.12 0.69
C LEU A 71 -31.93 -0.68 1.14
N ALA A 72 -31.60 -1.79 0.47
CA ALA A 72 -30.39 -2.56 0.79
C ALA A 72 -29.11 -1.73 0.65
N ARG A 73 -29.03 -0.83 -0.34
CA ARG A 73 -27.93 0.14 -0.48
C ARG A 73 -27.96 1.22 0.59
N GLU A 74 -29.11 1.73 1.00
CA GLU A 74 -29.24 2.70 2.11
C GLU A 74 -28.84 2.07 3.44
N TYR A 75 -29.20 0.80 3.69
CA TYR A 75 -28.75 0.07 4.89
C TYR A 75 -27.25 -0.28 4.85
N MET A 76 -26.66 -0.46 3.66
CA MET A 76 -25.21 -0.58 3.50
C MET A 76 -24.48 0.78 3.50
N ALA A 77 -25.16 1.87 3.16
CA ALA A 77 -24.62 3.23 3.09
C ALA A 77 -24.84 4.05 4.38
N GLN A 78 -25.71 3.61 5.30
CA GLN A 78 -25.88 4.19 6.64
C GLN A 78 -24.89 3.61 7.66
N GLY A 79 -23.64 3.38 7.24
CA GLY A 79 -22.51 3.35 8.16
C GLY A 79 -21.97 4.78 8.31
N GLY A 80 -22.00 5.36 9.51
CA GLY A 80 -21.49 6.71 9.74
C GLY A 80 -21.88 7.33 11.10
N VAL A 81 -21.23 8.45 11.44
CA VAL A 81 -21.42 9.14 12.74
C VAL A 81 -22.87 9.61 12.95
N ASP A 82 -23.60 9.97 11.88
CA ASP A 82 -24.98 10.44 11.98
C ASP A 82 -25.99 9.31 12.21
N TYR A 83 -25.78 8.12 11.64
CA TYR A 83 -26.58 6.92 11.96
C TYR A 83 -26.29 6.45 13.39
N ALA A 84 -25.01 6.39 13.77
CA ALA A 84 -24.62 6.13 15.15
C ALA A 84 -25.23 7.16 16.12
N ARG A 85 -25.35 8.43 15.70
CA ARG A 85 -26.00 9.47 16.49
C ARG A 85 -27.46 9.17 16.74
N GLU A 86 -28.23 8.92 15.70
CA GLU A 86 -29.66 8.67 15.82
C GLU A 86 -29.97 7.42 16.65
N VAL A 87 -29.16 6.36 16.50
CA VAL A 87 -29.26 5.13 17.28
C VAL A 87 -28.93 5.38 18.75
N LEU A 88 -27.84 6.10 19.05
CA LEU A 88 -27.43 6.40 20.42
C LEU A 88 -28.41 7.36 21.10
N GLU A 89 -28.94 8.36 20.40
CA GLU A 89 -29.95 9.30 20.92
C GLU A 89 -31.24 8.58 21.31
N LYS A 90 -31.71 7.66 20.47
CA LYS A 90 -32.91 6.84 20.75
C LYS A 90 -32.68 5.84 21.89
N ALA A 91 -31.47 5.27 22.01
CA ALA A 91 -31.18 4.23 23.01
C ALA A 91 -30.80 4.78 24.39
N LEU A 92 -30.10 5.92 24.45
CA LEU A 92 -29.44 6.42 25.67
C LEU A 92 -29.83 7.86 26.05
N GLY A 93 -30.66 8.52 25.22
CA GLY A 93 -31.03 9.92 25.37
C GLY A 93 -29.99 10.89 24.79
N PRO A 94 -30.40 12.13 24.48
CA PRO A 94 -29.61 13.08 23.69
C PRO A 94 -28.28 13.47 24.34
N GLU A 95 -28.26 13.73 25.65
CA GLU A 95 -27.05 14.16 26.37
C GLU A 95 -25.97 13.06 26.41
N ARG A 96 -26.36 11.81 26.68
CA ARG A 96 -25.43 10.67 26.75
C ARG A 96 -24.94 10.28 25.37
N ALA A 97 -25.81 10.30 24.37
CA ALA A 97 -25.45 10.07 22.98
C ALA A 97 -24.42 11.09 22.49
N GLN A 98 -24.64 12.39 22.76
CA GLN A 98 -23.72 13.45 22.40
C GLN A 98 -22.35 13.29 23.08
N SER A 99 -22.32 12.86 24.36
CA SER A 99 -21.06 12.58 25.06
C SER A 99 -20.28 11.40 24.44
N LEU A 100 -20.98 10.31 24.07
CA LEU A 100 -20.37 9.12 23.47
C LEU A 100 -19.88 9.37 22.04
N LEU A 101 -20.69 10.07 21.25
CA LEU A 101 -20.32 10.50 19.91
C LEU A 101 -19.16 11.47 19.94
N SER A 102 -19.12 12.41 20.88
CA SER A 102 -17.99 13.34 21.00
C SER A 102 -16.69 12.60 21.31
N ARG A 103 -16.73 11.56 22.15
CA ARG A 103 -15.58 10.70 22.48
C ARG A 103 -15.16 9.81 21.30
N ILE A 104 -16.11 9.22 20.59
CA ILE A 104 -15.85 8.37 19.42
C ILE A 104 -15.36 9.21 18.22
N THR A 105 -15.93 10.38 18.01
CA THR A 105 -15.50 11.34 16.99
C THR A 105 -14.11 11.87 17.32
N ALA A 106 -13.79 12.16 18.59
CA ALA A 106 -12.43 12.50 19.01
C ALA A 106 -11.41 11.36 18.77
N SER A 107 -11.85 10.09 18.78
CA SER A 107 -11.01 8.94 18.39
C SER A 107 -10.96 8.67 16.88
N LEU A 108 -11.95 9.13 16.11
CA LEU A 108 -12.05 8.96 14.66
C LEU A 108 -11.61 10.19 13.85
N GLN A 109 -11.41 11.34 14.50
CA GLN A 109 -10.82 12.51 13.87
C GLN A 109 -9.35 12.20 13.58
N VAL A 110 -8.96 12.36 12.32
CA VAL A 110 -7.58 12.69 11.94
C VAL A 110 -7.12 13.75 12.94
N ARG A 111 -6.12 13.41 13.76
CA ARG A 111 -5.61 14.36 14.75
C ARG A 111 -5.13 15.57 13.96
N PRO A 112 -5.55 16.81 14.30
CA PRO A 112 -5.09 17.98 13.58
C PRO A 112 -3.56 17.94 13.47
N PHE A 113 -3.05 18.17 12.27
CA PHE A 113 -1.62 18.16 11.95
C PHE A 113 -0.94 16.78 12.07
N ASP A 114 -1.67 15.67 11.90
CA ASP A 114 -1.08 14.32 11.92
C ASP A 114 0.02 14.15 10.86
N PHE A 115 -0.11 14.84 9.73
CA PHE A 115 0.88 14.86 8.66
C PHE A 115 2.23 15.43 9.09
N MET A 116 2.29 16.26 10.15
CA MET A 116 3.54 16.80 10.70
C MET A 116 4.14 15.95 11.82
N LYS A 117 3.36 15.06 12.45
CA LYS A 117 3.86 14.24 13.57
C LYS A 117 4.88 13.20 13.16
N HIS A 118 4.78 12.71 11.93
CA HIS A 118 5.66 11.68 11.39
C HIS A 118 6.83 12.27 10.58
N SER A 119 6.92 13.60 10.49
CA SER A 119 7.95 14.29 9.71
C SER A 119 9.23 14.50 10.50
N ASP A 120 10.35 14.53 9.79
CA ASP A 120 11.65 14.79 10.40
C ASP A 120 11.72 16.24 10.96
N PRO A 121 12.30 16.47 12.15
CA PRO A 121 12.42 17.81 12.72
C PRO A 121 13.07 18.84 11.79
N GLN A 122 14.00 18.45 10.91
CA GLN A 122 14.64 19.36 9.95
C GLN A 122 13.68 19.82 8.86
N GLN A 123 12.79 18.94 8.39
CA GLN A 123 11.74 19.29 7.44
C GLN A 123 10.72 20.24 8.07
N LEU A 124 10.32 19.98 9.32
CA LEU A 124 9.46 20.87 10.08
C LEU A 124 10.08 22.25 10.25
N ILE A 125 11.37 22.33 10.57
CA ILE A 125 12.08 23.61 10.71
C ILE A 125 12.10 24.38 9.39
N SER A 126 12.42 23.71 8.28
CA SER A 126 12.48 24.35 6.95
C SER A 126 11.10 24.85 6.51
N PHE A 127 10.04 24.12 6.86
CA PHE A 127 8.66 24.52 6.59
C PHE A 127 8.21 25.71 7.45
N ILE A 128 8.59 25.72 8.72
CA ILE A 128 8.17 26.73 9.71
C ILE A 128 8.95 28.05 9.54
N GLN A 129 10.13 28.00 8.91
CA GLN A 129 10.93 29.18 8.59
C GLN A 129 10.16 30.13 7.65
N GLY A 130 9.83 31.32 8.16
CA GLY A 130 9.10 32.36 7.42
C GLY A 130 7.61 32.43 7.73
N GLU A 131 7.07 31.50 8.52
CA GLU A 131 5.68 31.55 8.98
C GLU A 131 5.48 32.56 10.12
N HIS A 132 4.27 33.11 10.22
CA HIS A 132 3.94 34.10 11.25
C HIS A 132 3.99 33.47 12.66
N PRO A 133 4.47 34.16 13.71
CA PRO A 133 4.59 33.60 15.07
C PRO A 133 3.33 32.93 15.63
N GLN A 134 2.14 33.39 15.23
CA GLN A 134 0.86 32.78 15.63
C GLN A 134 0.63 31.40 14.99
N THR A 135 1.01 31.24 13.73
CA THR A 135 0.94 29.97 13.01
C THR A 135 1.93 28.98 13.59
N ILE A 136 3.15 29.43 13.89
CA ILE A 136 4.17 28.60 14.53
C ILE A 136 3.68 28.14 15.91
N ALA A 137 3.15 29.05 16.73
CA ALA A 137 2.60 28.70 18.04
C ALA A 137 1.47 27.65 17.95
N LEU A 138 0.62 27.78 16.94
CA LEU A 138 -0.43 26.79 16.65
C LEU A 138 0.16 25.43 16.29
N ILE A 139 1.06 25.36 15.32
CA ILE A 139 1.69 24.10 14.90
C ILE A 139 2.35 23.40 16.10
N LEU A 140 3.17 24.14 16.85
CA LEU A 140 3.92 23.58 17.98
C LEU A 140 3.03 23.05 19.12
N SER A 141 1.83 23.60 19.27
CA SER A 141 0.85 23.13 20.27
C SER A 141 0.26 21.75 19.94
N TYR A 142 0.43 21.26 18.71
CA TYR A 142 -0.07 19.96 18.24
C TYR A 142 1.04 18.94 17.94
N LEU A 143 2.32 19.33 18.04
CA LEU A 143 3.48 18.42 17.95
C LEU A 143 3.80 17.78 19.29
N THR A 144 4.65 16.73 19.29
CA THR A 144 5.17 16.19 20.56
C THR A 144 6.11 17.20 21.23
N PRO A 145 6.24 17.17 22.58
CA PRO A 145 7.17 18.06 23.28
C PRO A 145 8.60 18.00 22.75
N GLU A 146 9.06 16.81 22.33
CA GLU A 146 10.38 16.57 21.76
C GLU A 146 10.53 17.31 20.42
N GLN A 147 9.59 17.12 19.49
CA GLN A 147 9.57 17.81 18.20
C GLN A 147 9.46 19.32 18.38
N ALA A 148 8.55 19.78 19.24
CA ALA A 148 8.35 21.20 19.50
C ALA A 148 9.62 21.86 20.07
N SER A 149 10.31 21.18 21.00
CA SER A 149 11.56 21.67 21.57
C SER A 149 12.68 21.78 20.52
N ALA A 150 12.80 20.80 19.62
CA ALA A 150 13.77 20.79 18.54
C ALA A 150 13.53 21.93 17.55
N VAL A 151 12.26 22.21 17.22
CA VAL A 151 11.87 23.31 16.33
C VAL A 151 12.13 24.66 16.99
N ILE A 152 11.64 24.88 18.22
CA ILE A 152 11.85 26.15 18.95
C ILE A 152 13.34 26.46 19.09
N GLY A 153 14.15 25.45 19.41
CA GLY A 153 15.60 25.60 19.59
C GLY A 153 16.34 26.15 18.35
N ARG A 154 15.78 26.00 17.15
CA ARG A 154 16.36 26.52 15.90
C ARG A 154 15.78 27.85 15.41
N LEU A 155 14.78 28.41 16.11
CA LEU A 155 14.26 29.74 15.81
C LEU A 155 15.17 30.84 16.38
N SER A 156 15.06 32.07 15.87
CA SER A 156 15.78 33.21 16.43
C SER A 156 15.30 33.55 17.84
N ALA A 157 16.15 34.16 18.67
CA ALA A 157 15.80 34.48 20.08
C ALA A 157 14.52 35.31 20.21
N THR A 158 14.29 36.25 19.28
CA THR A 158 13.06 37.06 19.23
C THR A 158 11.84 36.18 18.94
N MET A 159 11.93 35.28 17.96
CA MET A 159 10.85 34.35 17.61
C MET A 159 10.55 33.36 18.73
N GLN A 160 11.58 32.83 19.39
CA GLN A 160 11.42 31.94 20.54
C GLN A 160 10.56 32.57 21.63
N ALA A 161 10.87 33.82 22.00
CA ALA A 161 10.11 34.56 23.00
C ALA A 161 8.66 34.85 22.54
N GLU A 162 8.47 35.26 21.28
CA GLU A 162 7.15 35.59 20.74
C GLU A 162 6.23 34.37 20.61
N VAL A 163 6.77 33.25 20.15
CA VAL A 163 6.05 31.99 19.94
C VAL A 163 5.69 31.38 21.29
N THR A 164 6.65 31.31 22.23
CA THR A 164 6.40 30.78 23.59
C THR A 164 5.32 31.58 24.32
N LYS A 165 5.37 32.92 24.23
CA LYS A 165 4.34 33.80 24.81
C LYS A 165 2.95 33.53 24.21
N ARG A 166 2.87 33.23 22.91
CA ARG A 166 1.60 32.92 22.25
C ARG A 166 1.07 31.56 22.65
N ILE A 167 1.90 30.52 22.68
CA ILE A 167 1.50 29.19 23.18
C ILE A 167 0.92 29.32 24.59
N ALA A 168 1.58 30.08 25.47
CA ALA A 168 1.12 30.27 26.85
C ALA A 168 -0.18 31.08 26.98
N LYS A 169 -0.54 31.91 25.99
CA LYS A 169 -1.73 32.77 26.01
C LYS A 169 -2.84 32.31 25.07
N MET A 170 -2.60 31.25 24.30
CA MET A 170 -3.57 30.73 23.34
C MET A 170 -4.75 30.11 24.09
N ASP A 171 -5.94 30.59 23.76
CA ASP A 171 -7.22 30.06 24.24
C ASP A 171 -7.83 29.15 23.15
N ARG A 172 -9.08 28.72 23.36
CA ARG A 172 -9.81 27.82 22.45
C ARG A 172 -9.89 28.37 21.03
N ILE A 173 -9.42 27.58 20.07
CA ILE A 173 -9.59 27.82 18.64
C ILE A 173 -10.84 27.07 18.17
N THR A 174 -11.69 27.74 17.40
CA THR A 174 -12.87 27.12 16.79
C THR A 174 -12.45 26.03 15.79
N PRO A 175 -13.09 24.85 15.79
CA PRO A 175 -12.73 23.74 14.91
C PRO A 175 -12.71 24.09 13.42
N GLU A 176 -13.55 25.02 12.97
CA GLU A 176 -13.61 25.47 11.57
C GLU A 176 -12.34 26.19 11.15
N VAL A 177 -11.87 27.14 11.96
CA VAL A 177 -10.61 27.87 11.74
C VAL A 177 -9.42 26.91 11.79
N LEU A 178 -9.43 25.95 12.73
CA LEU A 178 -8.37 24.94 12.82
C LEU A 178 -8.26 24.11 11.54
N ARG A 179 -9.40 23.62 11.00
CA ARG A 179 -9.43 22.84 9.75
C ARG A 179 -8.99 23.67 8.53
N GLU A 180 -9.36 24.94 8.47
CA GLU A 180 -8.95 25.80 7.36
C GLU A 180 -7.44 26.03 7.37
N VAL A 181 -6.88 26.31 8.55
CA VAL A 181 -5.44 26.48 8.72
C VAL A 181 -4.71 25.17 8.43
N GLU A 182 -5.23 24.04 8.91
CA GLU A 182 -4.70 22.70 8.62
C GLU A 182 -4.66 22.43 7.11
N ARG A 183 -5.76 22.66 6.37
CA ARG A 183 -5.84 22.43 4.92
C ARG A 183 -4.86 23.30 4.12
N VAL A 184 -4.62 24.53 4.56
CA VAL A 184 -3.65 25.43 3.92
C VAL A 184 -2.24 24.97 4.21
N LEU A 185 -1.95 24.61 5.46
CA LEU A 185 -0.64 24.14 5.88
C LEU A 185 -0.30 22.79 5.27
N GLU A 186 -1.25 21.85 5.18
CA GLU A 186 -1.06 20.55 4.54
C GLU A 186 -0.67 20.69 3.07
N ARG A 187 -1.37 21.55 2.31
CA ARG A 187 -1.04 21.83 0.89
C ARG A 187 0.34 22.46 0.72
N LYS A 188 0.69 23.43 1.57
CA LYS A 188 2.04 24.02 1.55
C LYS A 188 3.10 23.01 1.95
N PHE A 189 2.83 22.22 2.99
CA PHE A 189 3.75 21.23 3.53
C PHE A 189 4.04 20.13 2.51
N SER A 190 3.01 19.64 1.81
CA SER A 190 3.18 18.70 0.70
C SER A 190 3.88 19.30 -0.52
N THR A 191 3.91 20.63 -0.69
CA THR A 191 4.75 21.29 -1.70
C THR A 191 6.22 21.38 -1.28
N VAL A 192 6.47 21.60 0.03
CA VAL A 192 7.83 21.69 0.61
C VAL A 192 8.46 20.29 0.76
N ILE A 193 7.67 19.29 1.14
CA ILE A 193 8.05 17.87 1.16
C ILE A 193 8.01 17.27 -0.24
N GLY A 194 7.22 17.83 -1.17
CA GLY A 194 7.18 17.42 -2.58
C GLY A 194 8.50 17.56 -3.34
N GLN A 195 9.57 18.01 -2.70
CA GLN A 195 10.93 17.90 -3.22
C GLN A 195 11.61 16.56 -2.91
N ASP A 196 11.07 15.73 -2.02
CA ASP A 196 11.50 14.34 -1.81
C ASP A 196 10.26 13.44 -1.82
N PHE A 197 10.01 12.81 -2.97
CA PHE A 197 8.95 11.81 -3.15
C PHE A 197 8.93 10.82 -1.97
N THR A 198 7.79 10.64 -1.32
CA THR A 198 7.47 9.33 -0.74
C THR A 198 7.45 8.35 -1.91
N MET A 199 8.53 7.60 -2.11
CA MET A 199 8.66 6.61 -3.18
C MET A 199 7.48 5.63 -3.11
N ALA A 200 6.49 5.85 -3.98
CA ALA A 200 5.49 4.84 -4.30
C ALA A 200 6.10 3.99 -5.42
N GLY A 201 6.64 2.82 -5.06
CA GLY A 201 7.41 1.97 -5.95
C GLY A 201 8.92 2.11 -5.74
N GLY A 202 9.68 1.66 -6.74
CA GLY A 202 11.13 1.52 -6.63
C GLY A 202 11.55 0.14 -7.11
N ILE A 203 12.86 -0.04 -7.24
CA ILE A 203 13.45 -1.26 -7.78
C ILE A 203 13.05 -2.48 -6.95
N ASP A 204 12.93 -2.34 -5.63
CA ASP A 204 12.49 -3.43 -4.74
C ASP A 204 11.05 -3.89 -5.02
N SER A 205 10.13 -2.95 -5.28
CA SER A 205 8.75 -3.29 -5.66
C SER A 205 8.69 -3.96 -7.02
N VAL A 206 9.53 -3.53 -7.97
CA VAL A 206 9.61 -4.16 -9.30
C VAL A 206 10.18 -5.57 -9.19
N VAL A 207 11.20 -5.78 -8.35
CA VAL A 207 11.80 -7.09 -8.07
C VAL A 207 10.78 -8.05 -7.46
N GLU A 208 9.98 -7.60 -6.48
CA GLU A 208 8.91 -8.43 -5.90
C GLU A 208 7.83 -8.83 -6.91
N ILE A 209 7.51 -7.95 -7.86
CA ILE A 209 6.56 -8.22 -8.95
C ILE A 209 7.17 -9.22 -9.94
N ILE A 210 8.41 -8.99 -10.38
CA ILE A 210 9.12 -9.85 -11.33
C ILE A 210 9.31 -11.26 -10.76
N ASN A 211 9.61 -11.39 -9.47
CA ASN A 211 9.74 -12.68 -8.80
C ASN A 211 8.44 -13.52 -8.75
N ARG A 212 7.27 -12.93 -9.09
CA ARG A 212 5.96 -13.61 -9.03
C ARG A 212 5.33 -13.85 -10.41
N VAL A 213 5.88 -13.29 -11.48
CA VAL A 213 5.39 -13.54 -12.84
C VAL A 213 6.00 -14.82 -13.41
N ASP A 214 5.43 -15.33 -14.49
CA ASP A 214 6.01 -16.46 -15.21
C ASP A 214 7.27 -16.04 -15.98
N ARG A 215 8.16 -17.01 -16.25
CA ARG A 215 9.44 -16.79 -16.94
C ARG A 215 9.32 -16.09 -18.30
N GLY A 216 8.24 -16.33 -19.04
CA GLY A 216 8.05 -15.67 -20.33
C GLY A 216 7.79 -14.18 -20.18
N THR A 217 7.01 -13.82 -19.17
CA THR A 217 6.73 -12.43 -18.80
C THR A 217 7.95 -11.73 -18.21
N GLU A 218 8.70 -12.39 -17.31
CA GLU A 218 9.97 -11.87 -16.77
C GLU A 218 10.96 -11.53 -17.89
N ARG A 219 11.21 -12.47 -18.80
CA ARG A 219 12.16 -12.30 -19.89
C ARG A 219 11.79 -11.13 -20.81
N ASN A 220 10.52 -11.01 -21.18
CA ASN A 220 10.04 -9.90 -21.99
C ASN A 220 10.20 -8.54 -21.28
N ILE A 221 9.88 -8.49 -19.99
CA ILE A 221 10.07 -7.27 -19.18
C ILE A 221 11.54 -6.88 -19.11
N MET A 222 12.45 -7.85 -18.89
CA MET A 222 13.88 -7.59 -18.78
C MET A 222 14.53 -7.23 -20.12
N GLU A 223 14.18 -7.91 -21.22
CA GLU A 223 14.66 -7.56 -22.57
C GLU A 223 14.24 -6.15 -22.96
N ASN A 224 12.99 -5.76 -22.66
CA ASN A 224 12.52 -4.42 -22.93
C ASN A 224 13.19 -3.36 -22.03
N LEU A 225 13.49 -3.69 -20.77
CA LEU A 225 14.24 -2.83 -19.87
C LEU A 225 15.70 -2.67 -20.34
N GLU A 226 16.34 -3.73 -20.81
CA GLU A 226 17.72 -3.68 -21.34
C GLU A 226 17.84 -2.81 -22.59
N GLU A 227 16.84 -2.84 -23.48
CA GLU A 227 16.83 -2.00 -24.69
C GLU A 227 16.59 -0.51 -24.39
N ASN A 228 15.74 -0.20 -23.40
CA ASN A 228 15.29 1.17 -23.14
C ASN A 228 16.03 1.86 -22.00
N ASP A 229 16.49 1.11 -20.99
CA ASP A 229 17.20 1.61 -19.81
C ASP A 229 18.18 0.55 -19.23
N PRO A 230 19.38 0.41 -19.82
CA PRO A 230 20.37 -0.59 -19.41
C PRO A 230 20.83 -0.46 -17.96
N GLU A 231 20.88 0.76 -17.42
CA GLU A 231 21.31 1.02 -16.03
C GLU A 231 20.27 0.49 -15.03
N LEU A 232 18.98 0.76 -15.29
CA LEU A 232 17.88 0.26 -14.48
C LEU A 232 17.75 -1.27 -14.56
N ALA A 233 17.93 -1.84 -15.75
CA ALA A 233 17.92 -3.29 -15.95
C ALA A 233 19.01 -3.97 -15.10
N GLU A 234 20.23 -3.42 -15.09
CA GLU A 234 21.33 -3.91 -14.26
C GLU A 234 21.05 -3.75 -12.76
N GLU A 235 20.40 -2.67 -12.34
CA GLU A 235 20.04 -2.47 -10.94
C GLU A 235 18.93 -3.43 -10.47
N ILE A 236 17.95 -3.73 -11.33
CA ILE A 236 16.91 -4.75 -11.08
C ILE A 236 17.51 -6.16 -11.05
N LYS A 237 18.38 -6.52 -12.01
CA LYS A 237 19.11 -7.81 -12.00
C LYS A 237 19.90 -8.02 -10.72
N ARG A 238 20.56 -6.96 -10.23
CA ARG A 238 21.25 -6.96 -8.94
C ARG A 238 20.33 -7.14 -7.74
N ARG A 239 19.02 -7.12 -7.87
CA ARG A 239 18.10 -7.37 -6.76
C ARG A 239 17.28 -8.65 -6.94
N LEU A 240 17.28 -9.24 -8.15
CA LEU A 240 16.60 -10.50 -8.45
C LEU A 240 17.34 -11.74 -7.89
N PHE A 241 18.68 -11.77 -7.87
CA PHE A 241 19.42 -12.94 -7.36
C PHE A 241 19.59 -12.89 -5.84
N VAL A 242 18.85 -13.75 -5.12
CA VAL A 242 18.85 -13.88 -3.66
C VAL A 242 19.73 -15.05 -3.20
N PHE A 243 20.07 -15.08 -1.90
CA PHE A 243 20.93 -16.13 -1.34
C PHE A 243 20.38 -17.56 -1.55
N GLU A 244 19.07 -17.74 -1.55
CA GLU A 244 18.44 -19.04 -1.81
C GLU A 244 18.61 -19.53 -3.26
N ASP A 245 18.81 -18.62 -4.23
CA ASP A 245 19.01 -18.97 -5.64
C ASP A 245 20.34 -19.67 -5.88
N ILE A 246 21.27 -19.59 -4.93
CA ILE A 246 22.54 -20.34 -4.95
C ILE A 246 22.28 -21.86 -5.04
N SER A 247 21.13 -22.34 -4.55
CA SER A 247 20.72 -23.74 -4.70
C SER A 247 20.67 -24.20 -6.16
N GLY A 248 20.39 -23.29 -7.09
CA GLY A 248 20.32 -23.53 -8.53
C GLY A 248 21.67 -23.60 -9.24
N LEU A 249 22.78 -23.25 -8.57
CA LEU A 249 24.11 -23.34 -9.17
C LEU A 249 24.58 -24.79 -9.31
N ASP A 250 25.35 -25.06 -10.36
CA ASP A 250 25.99 -26.36 -10.52
C ASP A 250 27.10 -26.59 -9.48
N ASP A 251 27.47 -27.85 -9.28
CA ASP A 251 28.43 -28.23 -8.24
C ASP A 251 29.82 -27.60 -8.45
N ARG A 252 30.24 -27.32 -9.69
CA ARG A 252 31.53 -26.63 -9.95
C ARG A 252 31.48 -25.17 -9.53
N SER A 253 30.36 -24.49 -9.80
CA SER A 253 30.15 -23.12 -9.38
C SER A 253 30.16 -22.99 -7.86
N ILE A 254 29.49 -23.89 -7.13
CA ILE A 254 29.54 -23.92 -5.66
C ILE A 254 30.97 -24.10 -5.15
N GLN A 255 31.73 -25.02 -5.73
CA GLN A 255 33.14 -25.23 -5.36
C GLN A 255 34.01 -24.01 -5.61
N ARG A 256 33.69 -23.20 -6.62
CA ARG A 256 34.40 -21.95 -6.89
C ARG A 256 34.06 -20.87 -5.86
N VAL A 257 32.78 -20.70 -5.55
CA VAL A 257 32.31 -19.79 -4.47
C VAL A 257 32.99 -20.14 -3.15
N LEU A 258 33.04 -21.43 -2.79
CA LEU A 258 33.65 -21.92 -1.55
C LEU A 258 35.14 -21.55 -1.39
N ARG A 259 35.85 -21.20 -2.46
CA ARG A 259 37.27 -20.78 -2.39
C ARG A 259 37.43 -19.29 -2.05
N GLU A 260 36.41 -18.48 -2.32
CA GLU A 260 36.43 -17.03 -2.14
C GLU A 260 35.67 -16.58 -0.87
N VAL A 261 34.92 -17.49 -0.24
CA VAL A 261 34.13 -17.20 0.97
C VAL A 261 34.87 -17.64 2.24
N GLU A 262 34.91 -16.76 3.24
CA GLU A 262 35.42 -17.11 4.57
C GLU A 262 34.49 -18.07 5.31
N MET A 263 35.06 -19.12 5.93
CA MET A 263 34.29 -20.15 6.67
C MET A 263 33.39 -19.57 7.76
N LYS A 264 33.82 -18.48 8.41
CA LYS A 264 33.04 -17.80 9.45
C LYS A 264 31.78 -17.16 8.89
N ASP A 265 31.89 -16.46 7.77
CA ASP A 265 30.76 -15.82 7.09
C ASP A 265 29.83 -16.89 6.49
N LEU A 266 30.38 -18.00 5.96
CA LEU A 266 29.60 -19.15 5.49
C LEU A 266 28.77 -19.79 6.62
N GLY A 267 29.37 -20.05 7.78
CA GLY A 267 28.66 -20.63 8.93
C GLY A 267 27.54 -19.73 9.45
N LEU A 268 27.77 -18.42 9.47
CA LEU A 268 26.77 -17.43 9.88
C LEU A 268 25.61 -17.34 8.87
N ALA A 269 25.90 -17.31 7.57
CA ALA A 269 24.88 -17.26 6.52
C ALA A 269 24.02 -18.54 6.48
N LEU A 270 24.64 -19.71 6.64
CA LEU A 270 23.96 -21.00 6.59
C LEU A 270 23.04 -21.25 7.79
N LYS A 271 23.18 -20.53 8.91
CA LYS A 271 22.23 -20.62 10.04
C LYS A 271 20.80 -20.25 9.65
N GLY A 272 20.65 -19.29 8.73
CA GLY A 272 19.34 -18.84 8.21
C GLY A 272 18.91 -19.53 6.92
N ALA A 273 19.69 -20.48 6.40
CA ALA A 273 19.45 -21.13 5.12
C ALA A 273 18.53 -22.35 5.22
N THR A 274 17.92 -22.72 4.09
CA THR A 274 17.21 -23.99 3.92
C THR A 274 18.14 -25.21 4.05
N GLU A 275 17.60 -26.37 4.46
CA GLU A 275 18.39 -27.61 4.57
C GLU A 275 18.96 -28.07 3.22
N ASP A 276 18.22 -27.81 2.14
CA ASP A 276 18.68 -28.11 0.78
C ASP A 276 19.93 -27.30 0.43
N LEU A 277 19.94 -26.00 0.75
CA LEU A 277 21.09 -25.13 0.51
C LEU A 277 22.29 -25.50 1.40
N LYS A 278 22.07 -25.82 2.68
CA LYS A 278 23.11 -26.36 3.57
C LYS A 278 23.74 -27.63 3.01
N THR A 279 22.91 -28.54 2.52
CA THR A 279 23.35 -29.80 1.91
C THR A 279 24.14 -29.54 0.63
N LYS A 280 23.69 -28.58 -0.19
CA LYS A 280 24.35 -28.19 -1.44
C LYS A 280 25.78 -27.67 -1.20
N PHE A 281 25.98 -26.82 -0.18
CA PHE A 281 27.31 -26.35 0.21
C PHE A 281 28.16 -27.48 0.80
N THR A 282 27.65 -28.20 1.80
CA THR A 282 28.42 -29.26 2.49
C THR A 282 28.83 -30.42 1.58
N LYS A 283 27.97 -30.83 0.64
CA LYS A 283 28.30 -31.86 -0.38
C LYS A 283 29.49 -31.46 -1.26
N ASN A 284 29.69 -30.16 -1.48
CA ASN A 284 30.75 -29.63 -2.32
C ASN A 284 32.04 -29.29 -1.53
N MET A 285 32.09 -29.66 -0.25
CA MET A 285 33.25 -29.50 0.62
C MET A 285 33.92 -30.85 0.89
N SER A 286 35.15 -30.82 1.40
CA SER A 286 35.75 -32.03 1.98
C SER A 286 35.01 -32.43 3.27
N GLN A 287 34.93 -33.73 3.58
CA GLN A 287 34.24 -34.23 4.77
C GLN A 287 34.68 -33.49 6.05
N ARG A 288 35.99 -33.32 6.23
CA ARG A 288 36.56 -32.58 7.38
C ARG A 288 36.06 -31.13 7.46
N ALA A 289 35.95 -30.43 6.34
CA ALA A 289 35.51 -29.05 6.31
C ALA A 289 34.00 -28.92 6.56
N ALA A 290 33.20 -29.86 6.04
CA ALA A 290 31.77 -29.93 6.32
C ALA A 290 31.50 -30.23 7.81
N ASP A 291 32.26 -31.15 8.41
CA ASP A 291 32.15 -31.49 9.83
C ASP A 291 32.49 -30.27 10.71
N MET A 292 33.61 -29.58 10.41
CA MET A 292 34.00 -28.35 11.11
C MET A 292 32.95 -27.23 10.97
N LEU A 293 32.41 -27.00 9.78
CA LEU A 293 31.37 -26.01 9.55
C LEU A 293 30.10 -26.32 10.37
N THR A 294 29.72 -27.60 10.43
CA THR A 294 28.55 -28.05 11.19
C THR A 294 28.75 -27.87 12.69
N GLU A 295 29.94 -28.21 13.21
CA GLU A 295 30.31 -27.98 14.61
C GLU A 295 30.31 -26.48 14.93
N ASP A 296 30.96 -25.66 14.11
CA ASP A 296 31.04 -24.21 14.29
C ASP A 296 29.64 -23.57 14.33
N MET A 297 28.74 -24.00 13.43
CA MET A 297 27.34 -23.58 13.46
C MET A 297 26.66 -23.96 14.78
N GLN A 298 26.90 -25.16 15.32
CA GLN A 298 26.34 -25.54 16.62
C GLN A 298 26.90 -24.69 17.76
N TYR A 299 28.21 -24.42 17.76
CA TYR A 299 28.90 -23.61 18.78
C TYR A 299 28.49 -22.13 18.77
N MET A 300 28.12 -21.56 17.61
CA MET A 300 27.68 -20.16 17.51
C MET A 300 26.39 -19.86 18.30
N GLY A 301 25.57 -20.87 18.61
CA GLY A 301 24.33 -20.67 19.37
C GLY A 301 23.30 -19.79 18.62
N PRO A 302 22.47 -19.01 19.34
CA PRO A 302 21.55 -18.04 18.76
C PRO A 302 22.29 -16.82 18.21
N VAL A 303 22.05 -16.50 16.93
CA VAL A 303 22.65 -15.35 16.23
C VAL A 303 21.57 -14.33 15.87
N ARG A 304 21.94 -13.06 15.69
CA ARG A 304 20.99 -12.01 15.28
C ARG A 304 20.67 -12.14 13.80
N VAL A 305 19.40 -11.94 13.44
CA VAL A 305 18.93 -11.98 12.04
C VAL A 305 19.74 -11.05 11.14
N ARG A 306 20.00 -9.81 11.59
CA ARG A 306 20.79 -8.83 10.85
C ARG A 306 22.20 -9.34 10.50
N ASP A 307 22.86 -10.02 11.43
CA ASP A 307 24.23 -10.51 11.22
C ASP A 307 24.24 -11.67 10.21
N VAL A 308 23.15 -12.45 10.16
CA VAL A 308 22.92 -13.50 9.15
C VAL A 308 22.70 -12.90 7.77
N GLU A 309 21.85 -11.88 7.66
CA GLU A 309 21.57 -11.17 6.40
C GLU A 309 22.83 -10.50 5.83
N GLU A 310 23.64 -9.86 6.68
CA GLU A 310 24.93 -9.28 6.29
C GLU A 310 25.89 -10.35 5.72
N ALA A 311 25.95 -11.52 6.36
CA ALA A 311 26.78 -12.64 5.88
C ALA A 311 26.26 -13.24 4.57
N GLN A 312 24.95 -13.40 4.43
CA GLN A 312 24.32 -13.85 3.19
C GLN A 312 24.60 -12.90 2.02
N GLN A 313 24.51 -11.58 2.26
CA GLN A 313 24.78 -10.57 1.25
C GLN A 313 26.24 -10.60 0.77
N LYS A 314 27.20 -10.81 1.69
CA LYS A 314 28.61 -10.98 1.29
C LYS A 314 28.79 -12.15 0.33
N ILE A 315 28.15 -13.29 0.61
CA ILE A 315 28.26 -14.48 -0.25
C ILE A 315 27.60 -14.22 -1.61
N VAL A 316 26.42 -13.59 -1.64
CA VAL A 316 25.76 -13.18 -2.89
C VAL A 316 26.67 -12.27 -3.72
N ASN A 317 27.37 -11.32 -3.10
CA ASN A 317 28.31 -10.44 -3.80
C ASN A 317 29.49 -11.20 -4.39
N VAL A 318 30.00 -12.24 -3.71
CA VAL A 318 31.05 -13.11 -4.23
C VAL A 318 30.55 -13.91 -5.44
N VAL A 319 29.34 -14.47 -5.38
CA VAL A 319 28.75 -15.19 -6.52
C VAL A 319 28.65 -14.29 -7.75
N ARG A 320 28.22 -13.03 -7.57
CA ARG A 320 28.13 -12.05 -8.66
C ARG A 320 29.48 -11.67 -9.22
N ALA A 321 30.48 -11.42 -8.37
CA ALA A 321 31.83 -11.12 -8.84
C ALA A 321 32.41 -12.26 -9.69
N LEU A 322 32.09 -13.51 -9.35
CA LEU A 322 32.49 -14.70 -10.12
C LEU A 322 31.68 -14.87 -11.41
N GLU A 323 30.41 -14.48 -11.43
CA GLU A 323 29.58 -14.41 -12.64
C GLU A 323 30.10 -13.33 -13.61
N ASP A 324 30.37 -12.12 -13.12
CA ASP A 324 30.90 -10.99 -13.90
C ASP A 324 32.29 -11.32 -14.51
N ALA A 325 33.09 -12.12 -13.81
CA ALA A 325 34.36 -12.63 -14.29
C ALA A 325 34.22 -13.80 -15.29
N GLY A 326 32.99 -14.31 -15.51
CA GLY A 326 32.71 -15.47 -16.36
C GLY A 326 33.20 -16.79 -15.77
N GLU A 327 33.51 -16.85 -14.47
CA GLU A 327 33.97 -18.05 -13.78
C GLU A 327 32.83 -18.95 -13.31
N ILE A 328 31.63 -18.38 -13.15
CA ILE A 328 30.39 -19.06 -12.78
C ILE A 328 29.29 -18.67 -13.77
N VAL A 329 28.42 -19.63 -14.08
CA VAL A 329 27.20 -19.38 -14.84
C VAL A 329 26.01 -19.57 -13.92
N ILE A 330 25.26 -18.51 -13.69
CA ILE A 330 23.98 -18.61 -12.97
C ILE A 330 22.95 -19.06 -14.00
N ALA A 331 22.45 -20.30 -13.84
CA ALA A 331 21.36 -20.80 -14.66
C ALA A 331 20.07 -20.06 -14.29
N ARG A 332 19.92 -18.84 -14.83
CA ARG A 332 18.71 -18.03 -14.77
C ARG A 332 17.71 -18.65 -15.71
N GLY A 333 17.14 -19.73 -15.24
CA GLY A 333 15.87 -20.24 -15.71
C GLY A 333 15.42 -19.91 -17.12
N GLY A 334 16.09 -20.46 -18.13
CA GLY A 334 15.65 -20.33 -19.51
C GLY A 334 16.70 -19.75 -20.44
N GLU A 335 17.87 -20.41 -20.53
CA GLU A 335 18.60 -20.48 -21.78
C GLU A 335 19.46 -21.75 -21.83
N GLU A 336 19.67 -22.21 -23.06
CA GLU A 336 19.80 -23.59 -23.48
C GLU A 336 21.11 -24.28 -23.05
N GLU A 337 21.00 -25.60 -22.77
CA GLU A 337 22.15 -26.50 -22.74
C GLU A 337 22.94 -26.40 -24.06
N LEU A 338 24.10 -25.75 -24.04
CA LEU A 338 25.11 -25.97 -25.05
C LEU A 338 25.84 -27.28 -24.72
N ILE A 339 25.46 -28.33 -25.44
CA ILE A 339 26.19 -29.59 -25.53
C ILE A 339 27.41 -29.39 -26.43
N VAL A 340 28.59 -29.80 -25.97
CA VAL A 340 29.74 -30.19 -26.82
C VAL A 340 30.17 -31.59 -26.44
#